data_AF-A0A3S4K457-F1
#
_entry.id   AF-A0A3S4K457-F1
#
_cell.length_a   1.000
_cell.length_b   1.000
_cell.length_c   1.000
_cell.angle_alpha   90.00
_cell.angle_beta   90.00
_cell.angle_gamma   90.00
#
_symmetry.space_group_name_H-M   'P 1'
#
loop_
_entity.id
_entity.type
_entity.pdbx_description
1 polymer ?
#
loop_
_entity_poly.entity_id
_entity_poly.type
_entity_poly.pdbx_seq_one_letter_code
_entity_poly.pdbx_strand_id
1 'polypeptide(L)'
;MESFSPEYGVFSLPYLFATVEEYYRVMDNPQVMEPVYQSTAAQGFIGVGWYDSGARNFYMSKAPIKRIEDLRGKKIRVMQSETAIQTLKLLGASPIAMSQAEVYTSLQQGILDGAEKQ
;
A
#
# COMPACT_ATOMS: atom_id res chain seq x y z
N MET A 1 4.61 3.35 -8.23
CA MET A 1 4.22 3.62 -9.63
C MET A 1 3.12 4.67 -9.72
N GLU A 2 2.32 4.89 -8.67
CA GLU A 2 1.36 6.00 -8.56
C GLU A 2 1.97 7.39 -8.84
N SER A 3 3.24 7.62 -8.47
CA SER A 3 3.95 8.86 -8.79
C SER A 3 4.26 9.06 -10.28
N PHE A 4 4.14 8.02 -11.10
CA PHE A 4 4.45 8.04 -12.53
C PHE A 4 3.18 8.09 -13.38
N SER A 5 2.13 7.33 -13.03
CA SER A 5 0.80 7.56 -13.62
C SER A 5 -0.33 7.33 -12.62
N PRO A 6 -1.42 8.11 -12.70
CA PRO A 6 -2.62 7.90 -11.88
C PRO A 6 -3.23 6.51 -12.03
N GLU A 7 -3.09 5.88 -13.20
CA GLU A 7 -3.62 4.54 -13.49
C GLU A 7 -3.02 3.48 -12.56
N TYR A 8 -1.76 3.63 -12.16
CA TYR A 8 -1.15 2.76 -11.14
C TYR A 8 -1.64 3.03 -9.72
N GLY A 9 -2.27 4.18 -9.47
CA GLY A 9 -2.86 4.52 -8.18
C GLY A 9 -4.05 3.62 -7.81
N VAL A 10 -4.76 3.08 -8.81
CA VAL A 10 -5.92 2.19 -8.60
C VAL A 10 -5.55 0.98 -7.72
N PHE A 11 -4.37 0.39 -7.92
CA PHE A 11 -3.91 -0.75 -7.10
C PHE A 11 -3.54 -0.40 -5.66
N SER A 12 -3.47 0.89 -5.32
CA SER A 12 -3.22 1.34 -3.95
C SER A 12 -4.53 1.52 -3.16
N LEU A 13 -5.70 1.34 -3.81
CA LEU A 13 -6.99 1.45 -3.16
C LEU A 13 -7.22 0.29 -2.17
N PRO A 14 -7.66 0.59 -0.93
CA PRO A 14 -7.94 -0.44 0.05
C PRO A 14 -9.18 -1.26 -0.36
N TYR A 15 -9.09 -2.58 -0.19
CA TYR A 15 -10.18 -3.53 -0.44
C TYR A 15 -10.71 -3.53 -1.89
N LEU A 16 -9.88 -3.19 -2.88
CA LEU A 16 -10.26 -3.23 -4.29
C LEU A 16 -10.67 -4.64 -4.76
N PHE A 17 -10.01 -5.67 -4.23
CA PHE A 17 -10.26 -7.07 -4.57
C PHE A 17 -10.90 -7.78 -3.38
N ALA A 18 -12.00 -8.51 -3.62
CA ALA A 18 -12.70 -9.24 -2.58
C ALA A 18 -11.99 -10.56 -2.24
N THR A 19 -11.35 -11.20 -3.22
CA THR A 19 -10.59 -12.44 -3.02
C THR A 19 -9.28 -12.45 -3.79
N VAL A 20 -8.39 -13.37 -3.40
CA VAL A 20 -7.11 -13.59 -4.09
C VAL A 20 -7.38 -14.06 -5.53
N GLU A 21 -8.36 -14.92 -5.75
CA GLU A 21 -8.74 -15.41 -7.07
C GLU A 21 -9.26 -14.29 -7.99
N GLU A 22 -10.04 -13.35 -7.43
CA GLU A 22 -10.46 -12.17 -8.17
C GLU A 22 -9.27 -11.30 -8.59
N TYR A 23 -8.32 -11.11 -7.67
CA TYR A 23 -7.09 -10.39 -7.95
C TYR A 23 -6.32 -11.02 -9.11
N TYR A 24 -6.01 -12.33 -9.05
CA TYR A 24 -5.33 -13.03 -10.15
C TYR A 24 -6.09 -12.90 -11.47
N ARG A 25 -7.42 -13.09 -11.46
CA ARG A 25 -8.26 -12.98 -12.67
C ARG A 25 -8.18 -11.60 -13.32
N VAL A 26 -8.14 -10.52 -12.54
CA VAL A 26 -8.04 -9.15 -13.06
C VAL A 26 -6.62 -8.88 -13.58
N MET A 27 -5.60 -9.27 -12.81
CA MET A 27 -4.20 -9.05 -13.16
C MET A 27 -3.75 -9.88 -14.38
N ASP A 28 -4.38 -11.03 -14.63
CA ASP A 28 -4.14 -11.88 -15.80
C ASP A 28 -5.00 -11.49 -17.02
N ASN A 29 -5.88 -10.49 -16.90
CA ASN A 29 -6.70 -10.01 -18.01
C ASN A 29 -5.97 -8.94 -18.83
N PRO A 30 -5.51 -9.24 -20.07
CA PRO A 30 -4.75 -8.27 -20.86
C PRO A 30 -5.59 -7.05 -21.25
N GLN A 31 -6.90 -7.18 -21.42
CA GLN A 31 -7.76 -6.05 -21.76
C GLN A 31 -7.84 -5.01 -20.64
N VAL A 32 -7.65 -5.44 -19.39
CA VAL A 32 -7.64 -4.57 -18.21
C VAL A 32 -6.23 -4.03 -17.94
N MET A 33 -5.21 -4.88 -18.06
CA MET A 33 -3.84 -4.53 -17.66
C MET A 33 -3.03 -3.81 -18.75
N GLU A 34 -3.29 -4.06 -20.03
CA GLU A 34 -2.53 -3.44 -21.13
C GLU A 34 -2.61 -1.90 -21.09
N PRO A 35 -3.79 -1.26 -20.90
CA PRO A 35 -3.85 0.20 -20.75
C PRO A 35 -3.01 0.72 -19.58
N VAL A 36 -2.97 -0.05 -18.48
CA VAL A 36 -2.19 0.33 -17.29
C VAL A 36 -0.70 0.23 -17.57
N TYR A 37 -0.25 -0.84 -18.22
CA TYR A 37 1.15 -1.02 -18.63
C TYR A 37 1.65 0.02 -19.63
N GLN A 38 0.77 0.50 -20.51
CA GLN A 38 1.09 1.52 -21.50
C GLN A 38 1.01 2.95 -20.94
N SER A 39 0.42 3.15 -19.76
CA SER A 39 0.21 4.50 -19.19
C SER A 39 1.51 5.29 -18.95
N THR A 40 2.66 4.61 -18.81
CA THR A 40 3.98 5.24 -18.65
C THR A 40 4.81 5.29 -19.93
N ALA A 41 4.29 4.85 -21.08
CA ALA A 41 5.05 4.78 -22.34
C ALA A 41 5.62 6.15 -22.74
N ALA A 42 4.87 7.23 -22.53
CA ALA A 42 5.30 8.61 -22.79
C ALA A 42 6.46 9.08 -21.87
N GLN A 43 6.69 8.39 -20.76
CA GLN A 43 7.78 8.64 -19.81
C GLN A 43 9.00 7.75 -20.07
N GLY A 44 8.97 6.93 -21.13
CA GLY A 44 10.10 6.12 -21.60
C GLY A 44 10.15 4.69 -21.08
N PHE A 45 9.09 4.18 -20.42
CA PHE A 45 9.03 2.80 -19.95
C PHE A 45 7.61 2.25 -19.93
N ILE A 46 7.48 0.92 -20.04
CA ILE A 46 6.20 0.21 -19.97
C ILE A 46 6.26 -0.94 -18.96
N GLY A 47 5.11 -1.33 -18.43
CA GLY A 47 4.99 -2.59 -17.69
C GLY A 47 5.07 -3.80 -18.63
N VAL A 48 5.82 -4.82 -18.25
CA VAL A 48 5.90 -6.10 -19.00
C VAL A 48 5.21 -7.26 -18.27
N GLY A 49 4.65 -6.97 -17.11
CA GLY A 49 4.04 -7.95 -16.22
C GLY A 49 3.92 -7.43 -14.81
N TRP A 50 3.48 -8.31 -13.92
CA TRP A 50 3.21 -7.99 -12.53
C TRP A 50 3.78 -9.07 -11.61
N TYR A 51 4.12 -8.66 -10.38
CA TYR A 51 4.52 -9.57 -9.32
C TYR A 51 3.44 -9.55 -8.24
N ASP A 52 3.02 -10.73 -7.79
CA ASP A 52 2.21 -10.81 -6.59
C ASP A 52 3.08 -10.55 -5.37
N SER A 53 2.64 -9.61 -4.55
CA SER A 53 3.26 -9.37 -3.25
C SER A 53 2.34 -9.82 -2.11
N GLY A 54 1.05 -10.06 -2.35
CA GLY A 54 0.07 -10.48 -1.34
C GLY A 54 -0.56 -9.33 -0.56
N ALA A 55 -1.52 -9.67 0.31
CA ALA A 55 -2.26 -8.70 1.11
C ALA A 55 -1.39 -8.08 2.22
N ARG A 56 -1.63 -6.80 2.51
CA ARG A 56 -0.90 -6.04 3.53
C ARG A 56 -1.64 -6.14 4.86
N ASN A 57 -0.90 -6.42 5.92
CA ASN A 57 -1.41 -6.53 7.28
C ASN A 57 -0.69 -5.53 8.20
N PHE A 58 -1.41 -5.09 9.24
CA PHE A 58 -0.84 -4.28 10.30
C PHE A 58 -0.01 -5.12 11.26
N TYR A 59 1.21 -4.68 11.55
CA TYR A 59 2.00 -5.17 12.66
C TYR A 59 2.35 -4.02 13.59
N MET A 60 2.27 -4.28 14.89
CA MET A 60 2.38 -3.29 15.96
C MET A 60 3.45 -3.73 16.96
N SER A 61 4.15 -2.77 17.54
CA SER A 61 5.22 -3.03 18.51
C SER A 61 4.71 -3.42 19.91
N LYS A 62 3.47 -3.06 20.25
CA LYS A 62 2.94 -3.20 21.63
C LYS A 62 1.65 -4.01 21.74
N ALA A 63 0.65 -3.70 20.91
CA ALA A 63 -0.69 -4.29 21.04
C ALA A 63 -1.30 -4.57 19.66
N PRO A 64 -2.03 -5.69 19.50
CA PRO A 64 -2.68 -6.02 18.24
C PRO A 64 -3.82 -5.03 17.92
N ILE A 65 -4.07 -4.83 16.63
CA ILE A 65 -5.25 -4.12 16.14
C ILE A 65 -6.38 -5.13 15.95
N LYS A 66 -7.47 -4.98 16.71
CA LYS A 66 -8.68 -5.84 16.60
C LYS A 66 -9.89 -5.08 16.07
N ARG A 67 -9.88 -3.75 16.19
CA ARG A 67 -10.94 -2.85 15.73
C ARG A 67 -10.34 -1.56 15.19
N ILE A 68 -11.09 -0.82 14.37
CA ILE A 68 -10.61 0.41 13.74
C ILE A 68 -10.20 1.45 14.80
N GLU A 69 -10.89 1.48 15.95
CA GLU A 69 -10.57 2.42 17.04
C GLU A 69 -9.17 2.22 17.64
N ASP A 70 -8.58 1.02 17.51
CA ASP A 70 -7.24 0.75 18.02
C ASP A 70 -6.16 1.50 17.22
N LEU A 71 -6.47 1.93 15.99
CA LEU A 71 -5.60 2.72 15.12
C LEU A 71 -5.56 4.20 15.52
N ARG A 72 -6.50 4.67 16.36
CA ARG A 72 -6.65 6.09 16.66
C ARG A 72 -5.37 6.70 17.25
N GLY A 73 -4.82 7.68 16.55
CA GLY A 73 -3.60 8.41 16.95
C GLY A 73 -2.30 7.60 16.88
N LYS A 74 -2.33 6.35 16.40
CA LYS A 74 -1.13 5.51 16.26
C LYS A 74 -0.24 6.04 15.14
N LYS A 75 1.06 6.10 15.41
CA LYS A 75 2.09 6.46 14.43
C LYS A 75 2.41 5.24 13.57
N ILE A 76 1.76 5.14 12.42
CA ILE A 76 1.90 3.99 11.53
C ILE A 76 2.74 4.38 10.32
N ARG A 77 3.78 3.62 10.02
CA ARG A 77 4.53 3.86 8.80
C ARG A 77 3.75 3.40 7.57
N VAL A 78 3.79 4.24 6.54
CA VAL A 78 3.30 3.95 5.18
C VAL A 78 4.41 4.11 4.16
N MET A 79 4.25 3.47 3.00
CA MET A 79 5.08 3.77 1.83
C MET A 79 4.75 5.19 1.32
N GLN A 80 5.63 5.77 0.51
CA GLN A 80 5.39 7.07 -0.13
C GLN A 80 4.31 6.96 -1.22
N SER A 81 3.06 6.83 -0.78
CA SER A 81 1.85 6.80 -1.59
C SER A 81 0.83 7.73 -0.94
N GLU A 82 0.30 8.67 -1.71
CA GLU A 82 -0.72 9.60 -1.22
C GLU A 82 -1.98 8.85 -0.80
N THR A 83 -2.39 7.86 -1.60
CA THR A 83 -3.54 7.00 -1.30
C THR A 83 -3.38 6.26 0.04
N ALA A 84 -2.20 5.71 0.33
CA ALA A 84 -1.94 5.03 1.60
C ALA A 84 -1.98 6.00 2.80
N ILE A 85 -1.41 7.20 2.63
CA ILE A 85 -1.47 8.27 3.65
C ILE A 85 -2.91 8.66 3.94
N GLN A 86 -3.72 8.90 2.90
CA GLN A 86 -5.12 9.29 3.08
C GLN A 86 -5.94 8.18 3.73
N THR A 87 -5.74 6.93 3.31
CA THR A 87 -6.41 5.77 3.89
C THR A 87 -6.18 5.69 5.39
N LEU A 88 -4.93 5.78 5.85
CA LEU A 88 -4.63 5.71 7.29
C LEU A 88 -5.15 6.92 8.08
N LYS A 89 -5.15 8.12 7.50
CA LYS A 89 -5.79 9.30 8.12
C LYS A 89 -7.28 9.08 8.31
N LEU A 90 -7.96 8.55 7.30
CA LEU A 90 -9.40 8.25 7.35
C LEU A 90 -9.71 7.14 8.37
N LEU A 91 -8.80 6.19 8.57
CA LEU A 91 -8.88 5.17 9.63
C LEU A 91 -8.53 5.71 11.02
N GLY A 92 -8.17 6.98 11.15
CA GLY A 92 -7.87 7.67 12.42
C GLY A 92 -6.43 7.53 12.92
N ALA A 93 -5.54 6.93 12.13
CA ALA A 93 -4.12 6.84 12.44
C ALA A 93 -3.35 8.11 12.05
N SER A 94 -2.11 8.20 12.52
CA SER A 94 -1.14 9.24 12.18
C SER A 94 -0.07 8.65 11.26
N PRO A 95 -0.28 8.64 9.93
CA PRO A 95 0.68 8.03 9.00
C PRO A 95 1.99 8.79 8.94
N ILE A 96 3.11 8.06 8.88
CA ILE A 96 4.45 8.60 8.67
C ILE A 96 5.06 7.94 7.43
N ALA A 97 5.30 8.73 6.39
CA ALA A 97 5.94 8.25 5.17
C ALA A 97 7.46 8.13 5.36
N MET A 98 8.00 6.92 5.24
CA MET A 98 9.46 6.69 5.30
C MET A 98 9.87 5.43 4.53
N SER A 99 11.17 5.32 4.26
CA SER A 99 11.74 4.18 3.55
C SER A 99 11.62 2.90 4.38
N GLN A 100 11.63 1.74 3.72
CA GLN A 100 11.55 0.45 4.42
C GLN A 100 12.76 0.20 5.32
N ALA A 101 13.93 0.75 4.96
CA ALA A 101 15.17 0.57 5.70
C ALA A 101 15.12 1.22 7.10
N GLU A 102 14.33 2.29 7.26
CA GLU A 102 14.23 3.05 8.50
C GLU A 102 13.17 2.49 9.47
N VAL A 103 12.32 1.58 9.01
CA VAL A 103 11.17 1.06 9.78
C VAL A 103 11.64 0.32 11.03
N TYR A 104 12.63 -0.56 10.89
CA TYR A 104 13.10 -1.39 12.01
C TYR A 104 13.65 -0.53 13.15
N THR A 105 14.57 0.38 12.82
CA THR A 105 15.17 1.31 13.79
C THR A 105 14.11 2.22 14.41
N SER A 106 13.15 2.71 13.62
CA SER A 106 12.07 3.59 14.11
C SER A 106 11.10 2.87 15.04
N LEU A 107 10.80 1.59 14.81
CA LEU A 107 10.03 0.74 15.73
C LEU A 107 10.80 0.48 17.01
N GLN A 108 12.10 0.16 16.91
CA GLN A 108 12.96 -0.10 18.06
C GLN A 108 13.11 1.13 18.96
N GLN A 109 13.22 2.32 18.38
CA GLN A 109 13.30 3.60 19.08
C GLN A 109 11.94 4.10 19.62
N GLY A 110 10.84 3.41 19.29
CA GLY A 110 9.49 3.81 19.69
C GLY A 110 8.97 5.08 19.00
N ILE A 111 9.59 5.48 17.89
CA ILE A 111 9.11 6.58 17.03
C ILE A 111 7.81 6.15 16.34
N LEU A 112 7.75 4.88 15.90
CA LEU A 112 6.58 4.26 15.30
C LEU A 112 5.88 3.32 16.29
N ASP A 113 4.55 3.31 16.25
CA ASP A 113 3.72 2.32 16.92
C ASP A 113 3.61 1.03 16.09
N GLY A 114 3.69 1.16 14.75
CA GLY A 114 3.55 0.03 13.84
C GLY A 114 3.80 0.41 12.39
N ALA A 115 3.60 -0.57 11.51
CA ALA A 115 3.71 -0.43 10.08
C ALA A 115 2.78 -1.44 9.39
N GLU A 116 2.61 -1.29 8.08
CA GLU A 116 1.90 -2.23 7.22
C GLU A 116 2.84 -2.87 6.21
N LYS A 117 2.78 -4.21 6.12
CA LYS A 117 3.55 -5.04 5.19
C LYS A 117 2.80 -6.37 5.00
N GLN A 118 3.18 -7.12 3.97
CA GLN A 118 2.80 -8.53 3.84
C GLN A 118 3.25 -9.36 5.03
#